data_AF-A0A8B4TXY3-F1
#
_entry.id   AF-A0A8B4TXY3-F1
#
_cell.length_a   1.000
_cell.length_b   1.000
_cell.length_c   1.000
_cell.angle_alpha   90.00
_cell.angle_beta   90.00
_cell.angle_gamma   90.00
#
_symmetry.space_group_name_H-M   'P 1'
#
loop_
_entity.id
_entity.type
_entity.pdbx_description
1 polymer ?
#
loop_
_entity_poly.entity_id
_entity_poly.type
_entity_poly.pdbx_seq_one_letter_code
_entity_poly.pdbx_strand_id
1 'polypeptide(L)'
;MARRLARLGDKTTYGYVASATSSIIDGKKLALNGDRAWCNKCKGMFGIVGTARGWSEDSLFVGNGDRVACKCANNQVIATSDLFDECGGTENHTTSGKTNNLTAASTKPQNKKYSHQIKLLTKEDDVGLEGIPYVFILSDSTFRKGKTNPNGETERIYTDAPEKVTVLVGKLAYSWEKRGGNFGSLKEINERKIELMTAEQEPVENVQWITGRDYIVVVVARTKFKDSMGNQYRFVNCGLRQLRLFPEVNKDNYSIQRIFLMFQQGYVEKDIELINEYVEALSGRVVYVKDKAEFIKFLNSRKDKNRVIKEMVILCHGIIDTASFHYHHENKGKEKTGEFKSRDVVDVQEAVFDYDAVVTTYACRAGISVDGKDLTGMDAGQENSPAQKMADCWDVSVRAFEMRSDYSSIYGTKKEIRAAENYEDVIEEYEESLSGYNKKKANSDVDITPPQKPENYDEMSKRYDDVTARDANAKRGAGPIAPNGAWRMPGTGDSPEGLKEGLQTYQPGEWTL
;
A
#
# COMPACT_ATOMS: atom_id res chain seq x y z
N MET A 1 -45.31 1.85 9.06
CA MET A 1 -46.42 1.60 8.13
C MET A 1 -45.89 0.69 7.05
N ALA A 2 -46.59 -0.40 6.77
CA ALA A 2 -46.18 -1.34 5.73
C ALA A 2 -46.23 -0.64 4.36
N ARG A 3 -45.14 -0.71 3.59
CA ARG A 3 -45.04 -0.08 2.26
C ARG A 3 -45.28 -1.11 1.18
N ARG A 4 -46.05 -0.72 0.15
CA ARG A 4 -46.25 -1.57 -1.04
C ARG A 4 -44.93 -1.82 -1.76
N LEU A 5 -44.71 -3.05 -2.21
CA LEU A 5 -43.53 -3.42 -2.99
C LEU A 5 -43.74 -3.05 -4.47
N ALA A 6 -42.67 -2.63 -5.13
CA ALA A 6 -42.71 -2.21 -6.53
C ALA A 6 -42.56 -3.41 -7.46
N ARG A 7 -43.24 -3.37 -8.60
CA ARG A 7 -43.13 -4.37 -9.67
C ARG A 7 -42.63 -3.75 -10.97
N LEU A 8 -42.25 -4.62 -11.91
CA LEU A 8 -41.92 -4.19 -13.27
C LEU A 8 -43.06 -3.34 -13.86
N GLY A 9 -42.71 -2.18 -14.40
CA GLY A 9 -43.64 -1.25 -15.03
C GLY A 9 -44.32 -0.25 -14.08
N ASP A 10 -44.10 -0.35 -12.76
CA ASP A 10 -44.58 0.67 -11.81
C ASP A 10 -43.99 2.05 -12.14
N LYS A 11 -44.77 3.11 -11.92
CA LYS A 11 -44.31 4.47 -12.23
C LYS A 11 -43.28 4.94 -11.22
N THR A 12 -42.45 5.88 -11.65
CA THR A 12 -41.69 6.76 -10.76
C THR A 12 -42.15 8.19 -10.98
N THR A 13 -41.80 9.11 -10.09
CA THR A 13 -42.16 10.54 -10.22
C THR A 13 -41.80 11.11 -11.60
N TYR A 14 -40.73 10.62 -12.22
CA TYR A 14 -40.26 11.07 -13.53
C TYR A 14 -40.07 9.95 -14.56
N GLY A 15 -40.71 8.79 -14.42
CA GLY A 15 -40.55 7.67 -15.35
C GLY A 15 -41.20 6.36 -14.89
N TYR A 16 -40.50 5.24 -15.01
CA TYR A 16 -41.02 3.91 -14.65
C TYR A 16 -39.92 2.91 -14.28
N VAL A 17 -40.27 1.88 -13.51
CA VAL A 17 -39.43 0.74 -13.13
C VAL A 17 -39.29 -0.19 -14.34
N ALA A 18 -38.06 -0.42 -14.78
CA ALA A 18 -37.74 -1.08 -16.03
C ALA A 18 -37.06 -2.44 -15.86
N SER A 19 -36.68 -2.83 -14.64
CA SER A 19 -36.33 -4.21 -14.29
C SER A 19 -36.91 -4.63 -12.95
N ALA A 20 -37.15 -5.93 -12.81
CA ALA A 20 -37.59 -6.59 -11.59
C ALA A 20 -36.94 -7.98 -11.55
N THR A 21 -36.01 -8.20 -10.62
CA THR A 21 -35.15 -9.39 -10.59
C THR A 21 -35.42 -10.35 -9.43
N SER A 22 -36.44 -10.11 -8.60
CA SER A 22 -36.83 -11.06 -7.54
C SER A 22 -37.17 -12.44 -8.08
N SER A 23 -37.11 -13.44 -7.20
CA SER A 23 -37.84 -14.69 -7.43
C SER A 23 -39.34 -14.41 -7.61
N ILE A 24 -40.06 -15.30 -8.30
CA ILE A 24 -41.49 -15.11 -8.57
C ILE A 24 -42.25 -15.31 -7.26
N ILE A 25 -42.93 -14.27 -6.78
CA ILE A 25 -43.74 -14.26 -5.56
C ILE A 25 -45.18 -13.97 -5.97
N ASP A 26 -46.12 -14.87 -5.66
CA ASP A 26 -47.53 -14.80 -6.08
C ASP A 26 -47.72 -14.52 -7.58
N GLY A 27 -46.91 -15.18 -8.43
CA GLY A 27 -46.96 -15.04 -9.88
C GLY A 27 -46.46 -13.70 -10.42
N LYS A 28 -45.86 -12.84 -9.59
CA LYS A 28 -45.34 -11.52 -9.94
C LYS A 28 -43.82 -11.46 -9.69
N LYS A 29 -43.11 -10.70 -10.52
CA LYS A 29 -41.72 -10.28 -10.25
C LYS A 29 -41.72 -8.88 -9.64
N LEU A 30 -41.08 -8.76 -8.48
CA LEU A 30 -40.91 -7.50 -7.77
C LEU A 30 -39.51 -6.94 -8.02
N ALA A 31 -39.38 -5.63 -7.87
CA ALA A 31 -38.11 -4.95 -8.01
C ALA A 31 -37.28 -5.09 -6.73
N LEU A 32 -36.00 -5.41 -6.89
CA LEU A 32 -34.99 -5.48 -5.84
C LEU A 32 -34.06 -4.27 -5.89
N ASN A 33 -33.30 -4.08 -4.82
CA ASN A 33 -32.27 -3.07 -4.76
C ASN A 33 -31.23 -3.30 -5.88
N GLY A 34 -30.95 -2.24 -6.64
CA GLY A 34 -30.11 -2.30 -7.84
C GLY A 34 -30.88 -2.51 -9.14
N ASP A 35 -32.17 -2.89 -9.11
CA ASP A 35 -33.01 -2.87 -10.31
C ASP A 35 -33.13 -1.46 -10.88
N ARG A 36 -33.38 -1.36 -12.19
CA ARG A 36 -33.23 -0.10 -12.92
C ARG A 36 -34.59 0.54 -13.19
N ALA A 37 -34.64 1.86 -13.08
CA ALA A 37 -35.74 2.70 -13.54
C ALA A 37 -35.27 3.65 -14.65
N TRP A 38 -36.16 3.88 -15.63
CA TRP A 38 -35.98 4.93 -16.62
C TRP A 38 -36.40 6.27 -16.03
N CYS A 39 -35.61 7.32 -16.25
CA CYS A 39 -35.94 8.69 -15.86
C CYS A 39 -36.08 9.57 -17.11
N ASN A 40 -37.28 10.10 -17.36
CA ASN A 40 -37.57 11.00 -18.49
C ASN A 40 -36.85 12.35 -18.38
N LYS A 41 -36.56 12.83 -17.16
CA LYS A 41 -35.80 14.08 -16.95
C LYS A 41 -34.31 13.91 -17.24
N CYS A 42 -33.69 12.83 -16.75
CA CYS A 42 -32.28 12.56 -16.98
C CYS A 42 -31.99 11.81 -18.28
N LYS A 43 -33.04 11.35 -18.99
CA LYS A 43 -32.99 10.56 -20.24
C LYS A 43 -32.05 9.35 -20.14
N GLY A 44 -32.21 8.54 -19.09
CA GLY A 44 -31.34 7.38 -18.87
C GLY A 44 -31.90 6.37 -17.88
N MET A 45 -31.19 5.23 -17.76
CA MET A 45 -31.46 4.13 -16.84
C MET A 45 -30.62 4.27 -15.58
N PHE A 46 -31.25 4.20 -14.41
CA PHE A 46 -30.59 4.38 -13.12
C PHE A 46 -31.05 3.32 -12.14
N GLY A 47 -30.17 2.89 -11.23
CA GLY A 47 -30.52 1.94 -10.18
C GLY A 47 -31.57 2.54 -9.22
N ILE A 48 -32.40 1.67 -8.66
CA ILE A 48 -33.36 1.98 -7.61
C ILE A 48 -32.74 1.53 -6.29
N VAL A 49 -32.78 2.42 -5.30
CA VAL A 49 -32.31 2.13 -3.95
C VAL A 49 -33.46 1.48 -3.18
N GLY A 50 -33.47 0.16 -3.16
CA GLY A 50 -34.49 -0.62 -2.45
C GLY A 50 -34.24 -0.60 -0.95
N THR A 51 -35.28 -0.32 -0.16
CA THR A 51 -35.19 -0.24 1.31
C THR A 51 -36.23 -1.08 2.03
N ALA A 52 -37.11 -1.80 1.32
CA ALA A 52 -38.12 -2.66 1.93
C ALA A 52 -37.49 -3.95 2.50
N ARG A 53 -37.88 -4.29 3.74
CA ARG A 53 -37.34 -5.40 4.55
C ARG A 53 -38.44 -6.41 4.89
N GLY A 54 -38.04 -7.57 5.43
CA GLY A 54 -38.97 -8.60 5.89
C GLY A 54 -39.27 -9.68 4.85
N TRP A 55 -38.52 -9.76 3.76
CA TRP A 55 -38.66 -10.83 2.77
C TRP A 55 -37.33 -11.56 2.62
N SER A 56 -37.36 -12.88 2.51
CA SER A 56 -36.17 -13.73 2.48
C SER A 56 -35.53 -13.77 1.08
N GLU A 57 -34.78 -12.74 0.72
CA GLU A 57 -33.86 -12.74 -0.43
C GLU A 57 -32.52 -12.06 -0.07
N ASP A 58 -31.47 -12.36 -0.85
CA ASP A 58 -30.11 -11.81 -0.68
C ASP A 58 -30.01 -10.29 -0.95
N SER A 59 -31.13 -9.64 -1.32
CA SER A 59 -31.23 -8.21 -1.62
C SER A 59 -32.54 -7.62 -1.08
N LEU A 60 -32.53 -6.32 -0.78
CA LEU A 60 -33.71 -5.59 -0.29
C LEU A 60 -34.72 -5.40 -1.42
N PHE A 61 -36.01 -5.43 -1.10
CA PHE A 61 -37.05 -5.09 -2.09
C PHE A 61 -37.17 -3.58 -2.27
N VAL A 62 -37.68 -3.16 -3.42
CA VAL A 62 -38.05 -1.78 -3.69
C VAL A 62 -39.46 -1.54 -3.16
N GLY A 63 -39.60 -0.63 -2.20
CA GLY A 63 -40.87 -0.20 -1.64
C GLY A 63 -41.38 1.11 -2.24
N ASN A 64 -42.65 1.42 -1.98
CA ASN A 64 -43.25 2.71 -2.31
C ASN A 64 -42.46 3.85 -1.65
N GLY A 65 -42.09 4.86 -2.43
CA GLY A 65 -41.29 6.01 -1.99
C GLY A 65 -39.78 5.83 -2.11
N ASP A 66 -39.29 4.64 -2.48
CA ASP A 66 -37.86 4.40 -2.67
C ASP A 66 -37.28 5.23 -3.83
N ARG A 67 -36.02 5.64 -3.70
CA ARG A 67 -35.41 6.62 -4.58
C ARG A 67 -34.76 5.97 -5.80
N VAL A 68 -34.93 6.59 -6.96
CA VAL A 68 -34.13 6.30 -8.15
C VAL A 68 -32.81 7.08 -8.07
N ALA A 69 -31.67 6.40 -8.18
CA ALA A 69 -30.30 6.94 -8.07
C ALA A 69 -29.88 7.86 -9.24
N CYS A 70 -30.85 8.48 -9.92
CA CYS A 70 -30.62 9.54 -10.90
C CYS A 70 -30.31 10.88 -10.21
N LYS A 71 -29.94 11.89 -11.02
CA LYS A 71 -29.62 13.25 -10.53
C LYS A 71 -30.84 14.03 -10.00
N CYS A 72 -32.06 13.53 -10.19
CA CYS A 72 -33.27 14.19 -9.69
C CYS A 72 -33.45 13.91 -8.19
N ALA A 73 -33.47 14.95 -7.36
CA ALA A 73 -33.61 14.82 -5.90
C ALA A 73 -34.91 14.12 -5.46
N ASN A 74 -36.00 14.29 -6.22
CA ASN A 74 -37.34 13.85 -5.84
C ASN A 74 -37.89 12.74 -6.76
N ASN A 75 -37.03 11.94 -7.41
CA ASN A 75 -37.51 10.82 -8.21
C ASN A 75 -37.72 9.58 -7.34
N GLN A 76 -38.99 9.28 -7.04
CA GLN A 76 -39.38 8.20 -6.16
C GLN A 76 -40.25 7.17 -6.88
N VAL A 77 -40.19 5.91 -6.43
CA VAL A 77 -41.00 4.81 -6.94
C VAL A 77 -42.42 4.91 -6.39
N ILE A 78 -43.40 4.72 -7.26
CA ILE A 78 -44.82 4.72 -6.96
C ILE A 78 -45.32 3.28 -7.15
N ALA A 79 -45.25 2.50 -6.08
CA ALA A 79 -45.50 1.07 -6.12
C ALA A 79 -47.00 0.75 -6.18
N THR A 80 -47.40 -0.15 -7.09
CA THR A 80 -48.82 -0.51 -7.27
C THR A 80 -49.14 -1.96 -6.92
N SER A 81 -48.15 -2.75 -6.49
CA SER A 81 -48.42 -4.13 -6.10
C SER A 81 -49.27 -4.22 -4.83
N ASP A 82 -49.87 -5.40 -4.70
CA ASP A 82 -50.74 -5.85 -3.63
C ASP A 82 -49.93 -6.48 -2.48
N LEU A 83 -48.59 -6.52 -2.60
CA LEU A 83 -47.64 -7.06 -1.63
C LEU A 83 -47.01 -5.92 -0.83
N PHE A 84 -46.77 -6.14 0.46
CA PHE A 84 -46.26 -5.12 1.39
C PHE A 84 -45.01 -5.61 2.11
N ASP A 85 -44.16 -4.68 2.53
CA ASP A 85 -43.07 -4.99 3.47
C ASP A 85 -43.64 -5.41 4.84
N GLU A 86 -42.98 -6.35 5.54
CA GLU A 86 -43.53 -6.97 6.77
C GLU A 86 -43.47 -6.04 8.01
N CYS A 87 -43.23 -4.74 7.81
CA CYS A 87 -43.11 -3.76 8.89
C CYS A 87 -44.44 -3.02 9.14
N GLY A 88 -45.40 -3.65 9.82
CA GLY A 88 -46.67 -3.01 10.17
C GLY A 88 -47.41 -3.52 11.43
N GLY A 89 -47.38 -2.70 12.49
CA GLY A 89 -48.34 -2.64 13.62
C GLY A 89 -47.67 -1.94 14.81
N THR A 90 -48.01 -0.74 15.28
CA THR A 90 -49.33 -0.15 15.58
C THR A 90 -49.30 1.40 15.47
N GLU A 91 -50.48 2.02 15.50
CA GLU A 91 -50.78 3.41 15.10
C GLU A 91 -50.66 4.50 16.19
N ASN A 92 -50.47 5.74 15.68
CA ASN A 92 -50.91 7.07 16.15
C ASN A 92 -50.45 7.65 17.50
N HIS A 93 -49.66 8.73 17.45
CA HIS A 93 -50.21 10.10 17.57
C HIS A 93 -49.23 11.20 17.13
N THR A 94 -49.82 12.25 16.57
CA THR A 94 -49.30 13.51 16.02
C THR A 94 -48.51 14.39 17.00
N THR A 95 -47.48 15.10 16.51
CA THR A 95 -47.50 16.58 16.32
C THR A 95 -46.19 17.15 15.74
N SER A 96 -46.39 18.24 15.01
CA SER A 96 -45.48 19.07 14.21
C SER A 96 -44.55 19.95 15.06
N GLY A 97 -43.33 20.26 14.56
CA GLY A 97 -42.54 21.38 15.10
C GLY A 97 -41.07 21.51 14.66
N LYS A 98 -40.86 22.14 13.50
CA LYS A 98 -39.78 23.12 13.15
C LYS A 98 -38.30 22.87 13.54
N THR A 99 -37.49 22.65 12.51
CA THR A 99 -36.22 23.34 12.15
C THR A 99 -35.56 24.28 13.18
N ASN A 100 -34.31 24.02 13.59
CA ASN A 100 -33.08 24.63 13.02
C ASN A 100 -31.82 24.35 13.87
N ASN A 101 -30.71 24.27 13.13
CA ASN A 101 -29.31 24.10 13.52
C ASN A 101 -28.81 24.97 14.69
N LEU A 102 -27.88 24.42 15.47
CA LEU A 102 -26.78 25.15 16.13
C LEU A 102 -25.50 24.30 16.18
N THR A 103 -24.38 24.98 16.07
CA THR A 103 -22.99 24.53 15.95
C THR A 103 -22.31 24.22 17.29
N ALA A 104 -21.29 23.34 17.20
CA ALA A 104 -20.07 23.24 18.02
C ALA A 104 -20.09 22.57 19.41
N ALA A 105 -18.92 21.94 19.67
CA ALA A 105 -18.38 21.44 20.93
C ALA A 105 -18.65 19.97 21.32
N SER A 106 -17.54 19.28 21.58
CA SER A 106 -17.45 17.96 22.20
C SER A 106 -18.12 17.96 23.57
N THR A 107 -19.34 17.45 23.63
CA THR A 107 -20.01 17.05 24.86
C THR A 107 -20.02 15.53 24.92
N LYS A 108 -19.48 14.95 26.01
CA LYS A 108 -19.82 13.57 26.42
C LYS A 108 -21.35 13.46 26.32
N PRO A 109 -21.92 12.52 25.53
CA PRO A 109 -23.36 12.41 25.44
C PRO A 109 -23.87 11.89 26.78
N GLN A 110 -24.43 12.79 27.59
CA GLN A 110 -24.82 12.58 28.98
C GLN A 110 -26.04 11.65 29.17
N ASN A 111 -26.36 10.83 28.15
CA ASN A 111 -27.50 9.92 28.15
C ASN A 111 -27.28 8.60 27.37
N LYS A 112 -26.08 8.33 26.83
CA LYS A 112 -25.79 7.05 26.15
C LYS A 112 -25.07 6.10 27.09
N LYS A 113 -25.78 5.07 27.55
CA LYS A 113 -25.32 4.12 28.59
C LYS A 113 -24.31 3.08 28.06
N TYR A 114 -24.38 2.76 26.77
CA TYR A 114 -23.58 1.72 26.14
C TYR A 114 -22.48 2.35 25.28
N SER A 115 -21.26 1.87 25.44
CA SER A 115 -20.12 2.36 24.68
C SER A 115 -19.05 1.30 24.48
N HIS A 116 -18.10 1.58 23.60
CA HIS A 116 -16.88 0.80 23.46
C HIS A 116 -15.76 1.68 22.90
N GLN A 117 -14.52 1.37 23.22
CA GLN A 117 -13.34 2.01 22.65
C GLN A 117 -12.30 0.93 22.31
N ILE A 118 -11.52 1.12 21.26
CA ILE A 118 -10.40 0.24 20.94
C ILE A 118 -9.10 0.96 21.32
N LYS A 119 -8.18 0.21 21.93
CA LYS A 119 -6.80 0.62 22.12
C LYS A 119 -5.88 -0.36 21.40
N LEU A 120 -5.15 0.15 20.42
CA LEU A 120 -4.11 -0.62 19.73
C LEU A 120 -2.91 -0.75 20.65
N LEU A 121 -2.37 -1.96 20.73
CA LEU A 121 -1.16 -2.27 21.48
C LEU A 121 -0.08 -2.77 20.51
N THR A 122 1.17 -2.42 20.81
CA THR A 122 2.36 -2.93 20.14
C THR A 122 3.21 -3.67 21.15
N LYS A 123 3.97 -4.67 20.67
CA LYS A 123 4.90 -5.38 21.55
C LYS A 123 6.15 -4.54 21.85
N GLU A 124 6.52 -3.68 20.90
CA GLU A 124 7.65 -2.76 20.99
C GLU A 124 7.09 -1.34 21.20
N ASP A 125 7.62 -0.61 22.18
CA ASP A 125 7.06 0.67 22.64
C ASP A 125 7.14 1.79 21.58
N ASP A 126 8.05 1.70 20.62
CA ASP A 126 8.30 2.76 19.62
C ASP A 126 7.59 2.55 18.27
N VAL A 127 6.71 1.56 18.16
CA VAL A 127 5.90 1.44 16.95
C VAL A 127 4.85 2.55 16.97
N GLY A 128 5.04 3.58 16.14
CA GLY A 128 4.08 4.69 16.03
C GLY A 128 2.65 4.20 15.77
N LEU A 129 1.77 4.46 16.74
CA LEU A 129 0.35 4.11 16.77
C LEU A 129 -0.58 5.31 16.56
N GLU A 130 -0.02 6.51 16.38
CA GLU A 130 -0.79 7.68 16.01
C GLU A 130 -1.24 7.61 14.55
N GLY A 131 -2.45 8.10 14.25
CA GLY A 131 -2.87 8.31 12.88
C GLY A 131 -3.37 7.05 12.16
N ILE A 132 -3.45 5.90 12.83
CA ILE A 132 -3.91 4.64 12.24
C ILE A 132 -5.42 4.76 11.96
N PRO A 133 -5.85 4.59 10.69
CA PRO A 133 -7.26 4.73 10.34
C PRO A 133 -8.10 3.63 10.98
N TYR A 134 -9.32 3.96 11.39
CA TYR A 134 -10.29 2.98 11.86
C TYR A 134 -11.70 3.35 11.39
N VAL A 135 -12.56 2.33 11.29
CA VAL A 135 -13.99 2.48 10.98
C VAL A 135 -14.80 1.57 11.91
N PHE A 136 -15.76 2.15 12.63
CA PHE A 136 -16.83 1.43 13.30
C PHE A 136 -18.03 1.33 12.37
N ILE A 137 -18.52 0.13 12.11
CA ILE A 137 -19.73 -0.15 11.33
C ILE A 137 -20.78 -0.68 12.29
N LEU A 138 -21.88 0.07 12.43
CA LEU A 138 -23.02 -0.23 13.29
C LEU A 138 -23.95 -1.24 12.63
N SER A 139 -24.89 -1.79 13.40
CA SER A 139 -25.84 -2.82 12.95
C SER A 139 -26.82 -2.31 11.89
N ASP A 140 -27.06 -0.99 11.85
CA ASP A 140 -27.86 -0.31 10.85
C ASP A 140 -27.07 0.06 9.57
N SER A 141 -25.83 -0.41 9.46
CA SER A 141 -24.87 -0.11 8.39
C SER A 141 -24.41 1.34 8.33
N THR A 142 -24.77 2.18 9.31
CA THR A 142 -24.10 3.47 9.49
C THR A 142 -22.69 3.24 10.02
N PHE A 143 -21.81 4.22 9.80
CA PHE A 143 -20.42 4.07 10.21
C PHE A 143 -19.84 5.36 10.77
N ARG A 144 -18.83 5.20 11.61
CA ARG A 144 -18.00 6.28 12.14
C ARG A 144 -16.55 5.96 11.85
N LYS A 145 -15.82 6.92 11.32
CA LYS A 145 -14.41 6.77 10.98
C LYS A 145 -13.56 7.78 11.71
N GLY A 146 -12.29 7.45 11.88
CA GLY A 146 -11.32 8.35 12.49
C GLY A 146 -9.91 7.81 12.39
N LYS A 147 -9.02 8.42 13.17
CA LYS A 147 -7.63 8.01 13.30
C LYS A 147 -7.28 7.92 14.78
N THR A 148 -6.45 6.95 15.14
CA THR A 148 -6.01 6.77 16.52
C THR A 148 -5.19 7.98 17.01
N ASN A 149 -5.30 8.27 18.31
CA ASN A 149 -4.48 9.27 18.99
C ASN A 149 -3.03 8.74 19.24
N PRO A 150 -2.12 9.55 19.83
CA PRO A 150 -0.75 9.10 20.15
C PRO A 150 -0.65 7.86 21.05
N ASN A 151 -1.69 7.56 21.84
CA ASN A 151 -1.75 6.38 22.72
C ASN A 151 -2.32 5.14 22.00
N GLY A 152 -2.57 5.22 20.69
CA GLY A 152 -3.18 4.13 19.91
C GLY A 152 -4.67 3.96 20.15
N GLU A 153 -5.34 4.95 20.75
CA GLU A 153 -6.75 4.85 21.12
C GLU A 153 -7.64 5.42 20.02
N THR A 154 -8.71 4.71 19.70
CA THR A 154 -9.79 5.22 18.84
C THR A 154 -10.69 6.17 19.63
N GLU A 155 -11.53 6.94 18.94
CA GLU A 155 -12.66 7.56 19.61
C GLU A 155 -13.60 6.51 20.20
N ARG A 156 -14.27 6.87 21.29
CA ARG A 156 -15.29 6.03 21.91
C ARG A 156 -16.58 6.08 21.11
N ILE A 157 -17.10 4.91 20.70
CA ILE A 157 -18.42 4.79 20.12
C ILE A 157 -19.48 4.67 21.23
N TYR A 158 -20.63 5.32 21.03
CA TYR A 158 -21.74 5.33 21.98
C TYR A 158 -23.03 4.95 21.27
N THR A 159 -23.80 4.06 21.89
CA THR A 159 -25.06 3.51 21.40
C THR A 159 -26.14 3.63 22.49
N ASP A 160 -27.40 3.56 22.08
CA ASP A 160 -28.55 3.72 23.01
C ASP A 160 -28.93 2.40 23.69
N ALA A 161 -28.52 1.27 23.10
CA ALA A 161 -28.69 -0.09 23.59
C ALA A 161 -27.42 -0.91 23.30
N PRO A 162 -27.24 -2.10 23.89
CA PRO A 162 -26.21 -3.03 23.47
C PRO A 162 -26.36 -3.33 21.98
N GLU A 163 -25.30 -3.04 21.24
CA GLU A 163 -25.27 -3.13 19.79
C GLU A 163 -23.97 -3.77 19.35
N LYS A 164 -24.08 -4.69 18.38
CA LYS A 164 -22.95 -5.32 17.73
C LYS A 164 -22.32 -4.33 16.74
N VAL A 165 -21.01 -4.17 16.83
CA VAL A 165 -20.23 -3.24 16.01
C VAL A 165 -19.10 -4.01 15.35
N THR A 166 -18.98 -3.90 14.04
CA THR A 166 -17.82 -4.37 13.29
C THR A 166 -16.79 -3.25 13.24
N VAL A 167 -15.56 -3.52 13.62
CA VAL A 167 -14.47 -2.54 13.60
C VAL A 167 -13.41 -2.96 12.60
N LEU A 168 -13.05 -2.00 11.74
CA LEU A 168 -11.95 -2.10 10.80
C LEU A 168 -10.83 -1.20 11.31
N VAL A 169 -9.58 -1.64 11.21
CA VAL A 169 -8.40 -0.87 11.61
C VAL A 169 -7.31 -0.98 10.54
N GLY A 170 -6.49 0.07 10.43
CA GLY A 170 -5.33 0.13 9.55
C GLY A 170 -5.71 -0.13 8.11
N LYS A 171 -5.07 -1.12 7.48
CA LYS A 171 -5.24 -1.37 6.04
C LYS A 171 -6.69 -1.68 5.69
N LEU A 172 -7.39 -2.47 6.50
CA LEU A 172 -8.78 -2.81 6.20
C LEU A 172 -9.70 -1.59 6.24
N ALA A 173 -9.49 -0.68 7.21
CA ALA A 173 -10.21 0.59 7.30
C ALA A 173 -9.88 1.52 6.13
N TYR A 174 -8.59 1.74 5.87
CA TYR A 174 -8.10 2.61 4.80
C TYR A 174 -8.68 2.19 3.44
N SER A 175 -8.63 0.90 3.15
CA SER A 175 -9.00 0.36 1.86
C SER A 175 -10.52 0.25 1.65
N TRP A 176 -11.27 0.01 2.72
CA TRP A 176 -12.73 0.10 2.72
C TRP A 176 -13.18 1.54 2.45
N GLU A 177 -12.51 2.52 3.07
CA GLU A 177 -12.79 3.93 2.80
C GLU A 177 -12.50 4.30 1.36
N LYS A 178 -11.32 3.93 0.83
CA LYS A 178 -10.94 4.19 -0.57
C LYS A 178 -11.92 3.60 -1.60
N ARG A 179 -12.72 2.62 -1.21
CA ARG A 179 -13.79 1.99 -2.01
C ARG A 179 -15.18 2.58 -1.77
N GLY A 180 -15.26 3.76 -1.15
CA GLY A 180 -16.54 4.43 -0.89
C GLY A 180 -17.40 3.71 0.16
N GLY A 181 -16.78 2.94 1.05
CA GLY A 181 -17.48 2.22 2.11
C GLY A 181 -17.89 0.79 1.72
N ASN A 182 -17.09 0.12 0.89
CA ASN A 182 -17.34 -1.25 0.44
C ASN A 182 -16.07 -2.11 0.55
N PHE A 183 -16.25 -3.40 0.77
CA PHE A 183 -15.12 -4.33 0.84
C PHE A 183 -14.53 -4.69 -0.54
N GLY A 184 -15.32 -4.61 -1.62
CA GLY A 184 -14.87 -4.92 -2.96
C GLY A 184 -14.18 -6.29 -3.03
N SER A 185 -13.00 -6.31 -3.64
CA SER A 185 -12.13 -7.50 -3.75
C SER A 185 -11.13 -7.68 -2.60
N LEU A 186 -11.28 -6.96 -1.48
CA LEU A 186 -10.39 -7.09 -0.33
C LEU A 186 -10.35 -8.52 0.22
N LYS A 187 -9.16 -8.95 0.62
CA LYS A 187 -8.89 -10.30 1.10
C LYS A 187 -8.77 -10.36 2.63
N GLU A 188 -8.87 -11.58 3.15
CA GLU A 188 -8.71 -11.90 4.58
C GLU A 188 -9.62 -11.07 5.52
N ILE A 189 -10.78 -10.59 5.05
CA ILE A 189 -11.66 -9.65 5.79
C ILE A 189 -12.09 -10.22 7.14
N ASN A 190 -12.57 -11.47 7.16
CA ASN A 190 -13.08 -12.11 8.38
C ASN A 190 -12.00 -12.31 9.44
N GLU A 191 -10.73 -12.46 9.03
CA GLU A 191 -9.60 -12.62 9.94
C GLU A 191 -9.09 -11.29 10.48
N ARG A 192 -9.40 -10.18 9.80
CA ARG A 192 -8.87 -8.83 10.07
C ARG A 192 -9.88 -7.91 10.75
N LYS A 193 -11.18 -8.18 10.63
CA LYS A 193 -12.23 -7.41 11.30
C LYS A 193 -12.31 -7.78 12.78
N ILE A 194 -12.68 -6.80 13.58
CA ILE A 194 -12.95 -6.98 15.01
C ILE A 194 -14.45 -6.89 15.20
N GLU A 195 -15.02 -7.81 15.98
CA GLU A 195 -16.46 -7.84 16.28
C GLU A 195 -16.62 -7.57 17.77
N LEU A 196 -17.31 -6.50 18.13
CA LEU A 196 -17.54 -6.13 19.53
C LEU A 196 -19.01 -5.89 19.81
N MET A 197 -19.38 -5.98 21.09
CA MET A 197 -20.68 -5.56 21.60
C MET A 197 -20.46 -4.32 22.47
N THR A 198 -21.19 -3.25 22.20
CA THR A 198 -21.20 -2.07 23.08
C THR A 198 -21.81 -2.45 24.42
N ALA A 199 -21.19 -1.99 25.52
CA ALA A 199 -21.59 -2.38 26.86
C ALA A 199 -21.55 -1.18 27.83
N GLU A 200 -22.14 -1.37 29.00
CA GLU A 200 -22.06 -0.39 30.09
C GLU A 200 -20.63 -0.37 30.67
N GLN A 201 -20.34 0.60 31.54
CA GLN A 201 -19.05 0.73 32.24
C GLN A 201 -17.87 1.10 31.34
N GLU A 202 -18.13 1.69 30.17
CA GLU A 202 -17.11 2.25 29.28
C GLU A 202 -15.96 1.28 28.94
N PRO A 203 -16.24 0.06 28.44
CA PRO A 203 -15.21 -0.93 28.15
C PRO A 203 -14.19 -0.42 27.11
N VAL A 204 -12.95 -0.92 27.23
CA VAL A 204 -11.85 -0.71 26.29
C VAL A 204 -11.34 -2.07 25.85
N GLU A 205 -11.41 -2.35 24.54
CA GLU A 205 -10.83 -3.54 23.94
C GLU A 205 -9.38 -3.27 23.56
N ASN A 206 -8.46 -4.05 24.12
CA ASN A 206 -7.05 -3.98 23.79
C ASN A 206 -6.74 -4.92 22.62
N VAL A 207 -6.34 -4.36 21.48
CA VAL A 207 -6.06 -5.12 20.26
C VAL A 207 -4.56 -5.09 19.98
N GLN A 208 -3.93 -6.26 20.00
CA GLN A 208 -2.54 -6.38 19.54
C GLN A 208 -2.48 -6.08 18.04
N TRP A 209 -1.90 -4.94 17.67
CA TRP A 209 -1.92 -4.45 16.29
C TRP A 209 -0.76 -5.02 15.47
N ILE A 210 0.46 -4.49 15.65
CA ILE A 210 1.67 -4.97 14.97
C ILE A 210 2.86 -4.95 15.93
N THR A 211 3.96 -5.61 15.56
CA THR A 211 5.23 -5.62 16.30
C THR A 211 6.29 -4.76 15.62
N GLY A 212 6.06 -4.32 14.39
CA GLY A 212 6.92 -3.37 13.70
C GLY A 212 6.72 -3.34 12.19
N ARG A 213 7.46 -2.43 11.54
CA ARG A 213 7.41 -2.15 10.11
C ARG A 213 8.69 -2.58 9.42
N ASP A 214 8.52 -3.24 8.28
CA ASP A 214 9.61 -3.72 7.44
C ASP A 214 9.76 -2.85 6.20
N TYR A 215 11.00 -2.46 5.92
CA TYR A 215 11.42 -1.76 4.71
C TYR A 215 12.34 -2.70 3.93
N ILE A 216 11.86 -3.19 2.80
CA ILE A 216 12.46 -4.31 2.11
C ILE A 216 13.01 -3.85 0.77
N VAL A 217 14.29 -4.11 0.51
CA VAL A 217 14.83 -4.07 -0.85
C VAL A 217 15.06 -5.49 -1.35
N VAL A 218 14.51 -5.79 -2.52
CA VAL A 218 14.62 -7.08 -3.21
C VAL A 218 15.65 -6.95 -4.31
N VAL A 219 16.72 -7.74 -4.22
CA VAL A 219 17.86 -7.75 -5.13
C VAL A 219 17.98 -9.12 -5.79
N VAL A 220 18.05 -9.12 -7.11
CA VAL A 220 18.13 -10.36 -7.90
C VAL A 220 19.53 -10.94 -8.02
N ALA A 221 19.59 -12.15 -8.58
CA ALA A 221 20.81 -12.84 -8.94
C ALA A 221 21.73 -11.95 -9.80
N ARG A 222 23.03 -12.23 -9.70
CA ARG A 222 24.05 -11.56 -10.51
C ARG A 222 23.76 -11.80 -12.00
N THR A 223 23.89 -10.75 -12.80
CA THR A 223 23.60 -10.83 -14.25
C THR A 223 24.71 -11.56 -15.02
N LYS A 224 24.41 -12.02 -16.24
CA LYS A 224 25.30 -12.80 -17.12
C LYS A 224 26.76 -12.30 -17.14
N PHE A 225 27.70 -13.25 -17.22
CA PHE A 225 29.14 -13.01 -17.42
C PHE A 225 29.52 -12.20 -18.67
N LYS A 226 28.62 -12.04 -19.66
CA LYS A 226 28.87 -11.23 -20.88
C LYS A 226 28.71 -9.72 -20.67
N ASP A 227 28.09 -9.30 -19.58
CA ASP A 227 28.02 -7.88 -19.20
C ASP A 227 29.36 -7.42 -18.61
N SER A 228 29.64 -6.12 -18.63
CA SER A 228 30.76 -5.57 -17.87
C SER A 228 30.60 -5.89 -16.38
N MET A 229 31.72 -6.04 -15.65
CA MET A 229 31.66 -6.42 -14.24
C MET A 229 30.80 -5.45 -13.42
N GLY A 230 30.91 -4.14 -13.64
CA GLY A 230 30.06 -3.14 -12.96
C GLY A 230 28.56 -3.33 -13.23
N ASN A 231 28.18 -3.75 -14.44
CA ASN A 231 26.79 -4.03 -14.78
C ASN A 231 26.28 -5.29 -14.07
N GLN A 232 27.12 -6.29 -13.83
CA GLN A 232 26.72 -7.53 -13.15
C GLN A 232 26.28 -7.32 -11.70
N TYR A 233 26.80 -6.27 -11.03
CA TYR A 233 26.54 -5.97 -9.62
C TYR A 233 25.63 -4.74 -9.40
N ARG A 234 25.02 -4.21 -10.48
CA ARG A 234 24.18 -3.00 -10.42
C ARG A 234 23.02 -3.11 -9.42
N PHE A 235 22.39 -4.28 -9.32
CA PHE A 235 21.24 -4.46 -8.43
C PHE A 235 21.66 -4.47 -6.96
N VAL A 236 22.79 -5.10 -6.62
CA VAL A 236 23.34 -5.07 -5.25
C VAL A 236 23.71 -3.65 -4.85
N ASN A 237 24.43 -2.92 -5.71
CA ASN A 237 24.80 -1.54 -5.42
C ASN A 237 23.58 -0.63 -5.29
N CYS A 238 22.57 -0.75 -6.17
CA CYS A 238 21.30 -0.04 -5.99
C CYS A 238 20.57 -0.47 -4.71
N GLY A 239 20.69 -1.73 -4.29
CA GLY A 239 20.10 -2.22 -3.06
C GLY A 239 20.73 -1.60 -1.81
N LEU A 240 22.06 -1.51 -1.78
CA LEU A 240 22.82 -0.88 -0.69
C LEU A 240 22.46 0.62 -0.61
N ARG A 241 22.34 1.28 -1.76
CA ARG A 241 21.80 2.64 -1.82
C ARG A 241 20.41 2.71 -1.21
N GLN A 242 19.52 1.81 -1.59
CA GLN A 242 18.14 1.85 -1.10
C GLN A 242 18.04 1.66 0.42
N LEU A 243 18.89 0.84 1.03
CA LEU A 243 18.93 0.71 2.50
C LEU A 243 19.20 2.04 3.19
N ARG A 244 20.05 2.89 2.60
CA ARG A 244 20.34 4.24 3.14
C ARG A 244 19.17 5.19 3.03
N LEU A 245 18.29 4.97 2.06
CA LEU A 245 17.09 5.80 1.83
C LEU A 245 15.93 5.40 2.74
N PHE A 246 15.95 4.18 3.30
CA PHE A 246 14.97 3.78 4.30
C PHE A 246 15.18 4.52 5.62
N PRO A 247 14.14 4.66 6.46
CA PRO A 247 14.25 5.29 7.77
C PRO A 247 15.31 4.63 8.65
N GLU A 248 15.92 5.42 9.53
CA GLU A 248 16.89 4.90 10.50
C GLU A 248 16.26 3.83 11.41
N VAL A 249 17.05 2.82 11.71
CA VAL A 249 16.64 1.74 12.61
C VAL A 249 16.91 2.19 14.03
N ASN A 250 15.90 2.12 14.90
CA ASN A 250 16.16 2.20 16.33
C ASN A 250 16.88 0.91 16.74
N LYS A 251 18.11 1.01 17.23
CA LYS A 251 18.90 -0.18 17.63
C LYS A 251 18.39 -0.81 18.94
N ASP A 252 17.61 -0.06 19.71
CA ASP A 252 17.09 -0.49 21.01
C ASP A 252 15.76 -1.25 20.87
N ASN A 253 15.03 -1.07 19.76
CA ASN A 253 13.83 -1.85 19.45
C ASN A 253 13.65 -2.10 17.96
N TYR A 254 13.18 -3.29 17.62
CA TYR A 254 12.99 -3.72 16.24
C TYR A 254 11.70 -3.16 15.61
N SER A 255 11.28 -1.96 16.03
CA SER A 255 10.10 -1.25 15.51
C SER A 255 10.21 -1.00 14.00
N ILE A 256 11.43 -0.77 13.51
CA ILE A 256 11.78 -0.64 12.10
C ILE A 256 12.83 -1.69 11.74
N GLN A 257 12.65 -2.40 10.63
CA GLN A 257 13.70 -3.25 10.04
C GLN A 257 14.01 -2.84 8.61
N ARG A 258 15.30 -2.68 8.32
CA ARG A 258 15.82 -2.61 6.96
C ARG A 258 16.23 -4.01 6.51
N ILE A 259 15.58 -4.54 5.47
CA ILE A 259 15.79 -5.91 5.01
C ILE A 259 16.33 -5.87 3.59
N PHE A 260 17.51 -6.47 3.41
CA PHE A 260 18.11 -6.72 2.11
C PHE A 260 17.80 -8.16 1.68
N LEU A 261 16.71 -8.34 0.94
CA LEU A 261 16.32 -9.65 0.43
C LEU A 261 17.04 -9.94 -0.88
N MET A 262 17.80 -11.03 -0.94
CA MET A 262 18.73 -11.30 -2.04
C MET A 262 18.59 -12.71 -2.59
N PHE A 263 18.56 -12.81 -3.92
CA PHE A 263 18.76 -14.06 -4.65
C PHE A 263 20.26 -14.33 -4.82
N GLN A 264 20.77 -15.38 -4.19
CA GLN A 264 22.22 -15.65 -4.09
C GLN A 264 22.89 -16.11 -5.39
N GLN A 265 22.10 -16.47 -6.40
CA GLN A 265 22.65 -17.08 -7.60
C GLN A 265 23.64 -16.15 -8.32
N GLY A 266 24.81 -16.71 -8.67
CA GLY A 266 25.87 -16.03 -9.43
C GLY A 266 26.86 -15.22 -8.59
N TYR A 267 26.60 -15.01 -7.31
CA TYR A 267 27.54 -14.37 -6.38
C TYR A 267 28.52 -15.41 -5.81
N VAL A 268 29.79 -15.04 -5.69
CA VAL A 268 30.82 -15.88 -5.05
C VAL A 268 30.84 -15.62 -3.53
N GLU A 269 31.49 -16.50 -2.77
CA GLU A 269 31.57 -16.40 -1.30
C GLU A 269 32.05 -15.03 -0.82
N LYS A 270 33.11 -14.48 -1.44
CA LYS A 270 33.63 -13.14 -1.13
C LYS A 270 32.61 -12.02 -1.40
N ASP A 271 31.73 -12.18 -2.39
CA ASP A 271 30.65 -11.20 -2.62
C ASP A 271 29.66 -11.22 -1.47
N ILE A 272 29.31 -12.44 -1.02
CA ILE A 272 28.37 -12.66 0.07
C ILE A 272 28.91 -12.10 1.39
N GLU A 273 30.20 -12.29 1.67
CA GLU A 273 30.89 -11.71 2.83
C GLU A 273 30.81 -10.17 2.81
N LEU A 274 31.21 -9.53 1.70
CA LEU A 274 31.15 -8.07 1.56
C LEU A 274 29.72 -7.52 1.64
N ILE A 275 28.75 -8.22 1.05
CA ILE A 275 27.35 -7.79 1.10
C ILE A 275 26.83 -7.84 2.54
N ASN A 276 27.15 -8.89 3.30
CA ASN A 276 26.76 -8.96 4.71
C ASN A 276 27.38 -7.81 5.51
N GLU A 277 28.69 -7.58 5.35
CA GLU A 277 29.41 -6.49 6.00
C GLU A 277 28.78 -5.12 5.71
N TYR A 278 28.54 -4.81 4.43
CA TYR A 278 28.01 -3.50 4.04
C TYR A 278 26.53 -3.34 4.42
N VAL A 279 25.73 -4.39 4.35
CA VAL A 279 24.34 -4.34 4.81
C VAL A 279 24.27 -4.11 6.32
N GLU A 280 25.13 -4.77 7.09
CA GLU A 280 25.22 -4.58 8.54
C GLU A 280 25.68 -3.15 8.90
N ALA A 281 26.71 -2.64 8.22
CA ALA A 281 27.18 -1.25 8.38
C ALA A 281 26.05 -0.23 8.11
N LEU A 282 25.12 -0.56 7.21
CA LEU A 282 23.93 0.24 6.90
C LEU A 282 22.73 -0.04 7.82
N SER A 283 22.94 -0.73 8.95
CA SER A 283 21.91 -1.13 9.92
C SER A 283 20.79 -1.96 9.28
N GLY A 284 21.12 -2.76 8.27
CA GLY A 284 20.22 -3.71 7.64
C GLY A 284 20.55 -5.15 8.02
N ARG A 285 19.66 -6.07 7.63
CA ARG A 285 19.92 -7.51 7.68
C ARG A 285 19.67 -8.16 6.34
N VAL A 286 20.49 -9.14 5.99
CA VAL A 286 20.34 -9.89 4.74
C VAL A 286 19.38 -11.06 4.93
N VAL A 287 18.52 -11.29 3.94
CA VAL A 287 17.70 -12.50 3.83
C VAL A 287 17.94 -13.10 2.47
N TYR A 288 18.41 -14.35 2.46
CA TYR A 288 18.64 -15.06 1.22
C TYR A 288 17.44 -15.90 0.84
N VAL A 289 17.09 -15.85 -0.45
CA VAL A 289 16.06 -16.69 -1.05
C VAL A 289 16.59 -17.36 -2.31
N LYS A 290 16.16 -18.59 -2.56
CA LYS A 290 16.61 -19.38 -3.71
C LYS A 290 15.68 -19.31 -4.90
N ASP A 291 14.40 -19.04 -4.67
CA ASP A 291 13.38 -19.03 -5.71
C ASP A 291 12.17 -18.19 -5.29
N LYS A 292 11.19 -18.10 -6.19
CA LYS A 292 9.97 -17.34 -5.92
C LYS A 292 9.13 -17.91 -4.77
N ALA A 293 9.19 -19.23 -4.52
CA ALA A 293 8.40 -19.84 -3.45
C ALA A 293 8.98 -19.45 -2.09
N GLU A 294 10.30 -19.46 -1.94
CA GLU A 294 10.97 -18.92 -0.75
C GLU A 294 10.74 -17.41 -0.60
N PHE A 295 10.70 -16.65 -1.70
CA PHE A 295 10.34 -15.23 -1.66
C PHE A 295 8.91 -14.99 -1.17
N ILE A 296 7.92 -15.67 -1.73
CA ILE A 296 6.51 -15.57 -1.30
C ILE A 296 6.35 -16.04 0.14
N LYS A 297 6.95 -17.19 0.49
CA LYS A 297 6.95 -17.72 1.88
C LYS A 297 7.57 -16.72 2.84
N PHE A 298 8.65 -16.07 2.44
CA PHE A 298 9.21 -14.95 3.19
C PHE A 298 8.11 -13.90 3.33
N LEU A 299 7.63 -13.26 2.26
CA LEU A 299 6.57 -12.23 2.32
C LEU A 299 5.43 -12.58 3.28
N ASN A 300 4.84 -13.76 3.15
CA ASN A 300 3.71 -14.20 3.97
C ASN A 300 4.08 -14.43 5.45
N SER A 301 5.32 -14.81 5.76
CA SER A 301 5.77 -14.99 7.16
C SER A 301 5.71 -13.71 8.02
N ARG A 302 5.49 -12.53 7.41
CA ARG A 302 5.25 -11.27 8.13
C ARG A 302 3.98 -11.33 8.96
N LYS A 303 2.94 -11.95 8.42
CA LYS A 303 1.68 -12.17 9.14
C LYS A 303 1.92 -12.94 10.44
N ASP A 304 2.67 -14.04 10.37
CA ASP A 304 3.00 -14.86 11.56
C ASP A 304 3.86 -14.13 12.59
N LYS A 305 4.69 -13.18 12.13
CA LYS A 305 5.52 -12.33 12.99
C LYS A 305 4.77 -11.08 13.50
N ASN A 306 3.52 -10.92 13.08
CA ASN A 306 2.72 -9.73 13.29
C ASN A 306 3.45 -8.44 12.86
N ARG A 307 4.13 -8.48 11.71
CA ARG A 307 4.85 -7.36 11.11
C ARG A 307 4.21 -6.99 9.79
N VAL A 308 4.35 -5.73 9.38
CA VAL A 308 3.83 -5.23 8.11
C VAL A 308 4.92 -4.58 7.28
N ILE A 309 4.82 -4.70 5.96
CA ILE A 309 5.71 -4.10 4.98
C ILE A 309 5.23 -2.67 4.73
N LYS A 310 6.08 -1.69 5.05
CA LYS A 310 5.81 -0.27 4.84
C LYS A 310 6.30 0.21 3.49
N GLU A 311 7.47 -0.25 3.08
CA GLU A 311 8.03 0.04 1.76
C GLU A 311 8.72 -1.20 1.20
N MET A 312 8.49 -1.48 -0.08
CA MET A 312 9.20 -2.54 -0.79
C MET A 312 9.76 -2.01 -2.11
N VAL A 313 11.06 -2.20 -2.35
CA VAL A 313 11.73 -1.78 -3.58
C VAL A 313 12.30 -3.00 -4.29
N ILE A 314 11.91 -3.22 -5.54
CA ILE A 314 12.29 -4.39 -6.34
C ILE A 314 13.28 -3.95 -7.42
N LEU A 315 14.50 -4.50 -7.35
CA LEU A 315 15.60 -4.27 -8.27
C LEU A 315 15.88 -5.55 -9.06
N CYS A 316 15.22 -5.69 -10.20
CA CYS A 316 15.31 -6.91 -11.01
C CYS A 316 15.39 -6.64 -12.52
N HIS A 317 15.67 -7.69 -13.26
CA HIS A 317 15.39 -7.71 -14.69
C HIS A 317 13.89 -7.78 -14.94
N GLY A 318 13.41 -6.92 -15.82
CA GLY A 318 12.04 -6.99 -16.36
C GLY A 318 12.05 -7.47 -17.80
N ILE A 319 11.28 -8.51 -18.08
CA ILE A 319 10.64 -8.70 -19.38
C ILE A 319 9.14 -8.41 -19.15
N ILE A 320 8.43 -8.04 -20.21
CA ILE A 320 6.97 -7.88 -20.13
C ILE A 320 6.35 -9.11 -19.46
N ASP A 321 5.46 -8.84 -18.51
CA ASP A 321 4.77 -9.83 -17.65
C ASP A 321 5.62 -10.66 -16.68
N THR A 322 6.95 -10.46 -16.62
CA THR A 322 7.84 -11.29 -15.80
C THR A 322 8.97 -10.49 -15.15
N ALA A 323 9.01 -10.49 -13.82
CA ALA A 323 10.22 -10.19 -13.07
C ALA A 323 11.09 -11.45 -13.04
N SER A 324 12.29 -11.41 -13.61
CA SER A 324 13.18 -12.57 -13.63
C SER A 324 14.31 -12.38 -12.63
N PHE A 325 14.33 -13.26 -11.63
CA PHE A 325 15.29 -13.27 -10.56
C PHE A 325 16.50 -14.18 -10.85
N HIS A 326 16.38 -15.07 -11.84
CA HIS A 326 17.42 -15.96 -12.36
C HIS A 326 17.65 -15.73 -13.86
N TYR A 327 17.50 -14.48 -14.30
CA TYR A 327 17.50 -14.13 -15.70
C TYR A 327 18.73 -14.70 -16.39
N HIS A 328 18.49 -15.39 -17.50
CA HIS A 328 19.55 -15.91 -18.36
C HIS A 328 20.46 -17.00 -17.78
N HIS A 329 19.98 -17.75 -16.78
CA HIS A 329 20.67 -18.93 -16.27
C HIS A 329 20.95 -19.97 -17.38
N GLU A 330 22.13 -20.61 -17.37
CA GLU A 330 22.57 -21.59 -18.38
C GLU A 330 21.59 -22.77 -18.49
N ASN A 331 21.08 -23.22 -17.34
CA ASN A 331 19.95 -24.14 -17.26
C ASN A 331 18.62 -23.38 -17.29
N LYS A 332 17.89 -23.49 -18.41
CA LYS A 332 16.56 -22.90 -18.64
C LYS A 332 15.48 -23.32 -17.63
N GLY A 333 15.63 -24.47 -16.99
CA GLY A 333 14.74 -24.91 -15.90
C GLY A 333 14.91 -24.07 -14.63
N LYS A 334 16.13 -23.66 -14.30
CA LYS A 334 16.43 -22.78 -13.16
C LYS A 334 16.11 -21.31 -13.43
N GLU A 335 16.12 -20.87 -14.69
CA GLU A 335 15.61 -19.54 -15.08
C GLU A 335 14.12 -19.42 -14.70
N LYS A 336 13.31 -20.45 -15.03
CA LYS A 336 11.87 -20.50 -14.72
C LYS A 336 11.54 -20.50 -13.22
N THR A 337 12.41 -21.00 -12.34
CA THR A 337 12.15 -21.00 -10.88
C THR A 337 12.34 -19.61 -10.26
N GLY A 338 13.07 -18.72 -10.93
CA GLY A 338 13.23 -17.32 -10.56
C GLY A 338 12.26 -16.37 -11.29
N GLU A 339 11.36 -16.86 -12.13
CA GLU A 339 10.38 -16.02 -12.81
C GLU A 339 9.16 -15.75 -11.91
N PHE A 340 9.10 -14.54 -11.38
CA PHE A 340 7.93 -14.00 -10.68
C PHE A 340 7.02 -13.30 -11.67
N LYS A 341 5.91 -13.96 -11.97
CA LYS A 341 4.95 -13.53 -12.97
C LYS A 341 3.72 -12.94 -12.32
N SER A 342 2.91 -12.27 -13.13
CA SER A 342 1.55 -11.83 -12.78
C SER A 342 0.74 -12.86 -11.99
N ARG A 343 0.83 -14.15 -12.36
CA ARG A 343 0.10 -15.24 -11.69
C ARG A 343 0.61 -15.59 -10.29
N ASP A 344 1.84 -15.20 -9.94
CA ASP A 344 2.46 -15.48 -8.64
C ASP A 344 2.19 -14.34 -7.64
N VAL A 345 1.74 -13.17 -8.12
CA VAL A 345 1.35 -12.01 -7.30
C VAL A 345 0.22 -12.38 -6.34
N VAL A 346 -0.72 -13.21 -6.79
CA VAL A 346 -1.91 -13.60 -6.02
C VAL A 346 -1.58 -14.45 -4.78
N ASP A 347 -0.39 -15.07 -4.75
CA ASP A 347 0.04 -15.95 -3.66
C ASP A 347 0.61 -15.16 -2.46
N VAL A 348 0.81 -13.85 -2.60
CA VAL A 348 1.20 -12.96 -1.50
C VAL A 348 -0.06 -12.43 -0.81
N GLN A 349 -0.11 -12.59 0.51
CA GLN A 349 -1.25 -12.17 1.33
C GLN A 349 -1.35 -10.65 1.38
N GLU A 350 -2.57 -10.11 1.29
CA GLU A 350 -2.79 -8.66 1.30
C GLU A 350 -2.42 -8.06 2.67
N ALA A 351 -2.70 -8.81 3.73
CA ALA A 351 -2.50 -8.42 5.12
C ALA A 351 -1.03 -8.17 5.53
N VAL A 352 -0.04 -8.56 4.73
CA VAL A 352 1.37 -8.31 5.07
C VAL A 352 1.84 -6.89 4.77
N PHE A 353 1.02 -6.08 4.09
CA PHE A 353 1.33 -4.69 3.79
C PHE A 353 0.68 -3.75 4.81
N ASP A 354 1.36 -2.65 5.13
CA ASP A 354 0.78 -1.56 5.93
C ASP A 354 -0.29 -0.80 5.11
N TYR A 355 -1.11 0.01 5.78
CA TYR A 355 -2.27 0.67 5.16
C TYR A 355 -1.90 1.69 4.07
N ASP A 356 -0.74 2.31 4.19
CA ASP A 356 -0.16 3.30 3.28
C ASP A 356 1.14 2.77 2.64
N ALA A 357 1.28 1.44 2.56
CA ALA A 357 2.46 0.82 2.00
C ALA A 357 2.66 1.19 0.53
N VAL A 358 3.93 1.36 0.13
CA VAL A 358 4.31 1.66 -1.25
C VAL A 358 5.26 0.59 -1.75
N VAL A 359 4.98 0.07 -2.95
CA VAL A 359 5.90 -0.80 -3.69
C VAL A 359 6.51 -0.01 -4.84
N THR A 360 7.81 -0.13 -5.06
CA THR A 360 8.51 0.46 -6.21
C THR A 360 9.24 -0.63 -6.95
N THR A 361 9.01 -0.79 -8.25
CA THR A 361 9.74 -1.74 -9.09
C THR A 361 10.53 -1.00 -10.15
N TYR A 362 11.83 -1.30 -10.20
CA TYR A 362 12.74 -0.84 -11.25
C TYR A 362 12.97 -1.91 -12.32
N ALA A 363 12.08 -2.89 -12.41
CA ALA A 363 12.08 -3.85 -13.52
C ALA A 363 11.69 -3.12 -14.82
N CYS A 364 12.40 -3.41 -15.91
CA CYS A 364 12.13 -2.78 -17.20
C CYS A 364 10.68 -3.00 -17.63
N ARG A 365 9.97 -1.92 -18.00
CA ARG A 365 8.63 -1.99 -18.61
C ARG A 365 7.59 -2.71 -17.74
N ALA A 366 7.74 -2.65 -16.41
CA ALA A 366 6.78 -3.24 -15.48
C ALA A 366 5.42 -2.54 -15.47
N GLY A 367 5.35 -1.32 -16.01
CA GLY A 367 4.14 -0.52 -16.15
C GLY A 367 3.31 -0.81 -17.41
N ILE A 368 3.74 -1.75 -18.27
CA ILE A 368 3.05 -2.10 -19.51
C ILE A 368 2.91 -3.61 -19.68
N SER A 369 1.98 -4.05 -20.52
CA SER A 369 1.78 -5.46 -20.89
C SER A 369 1.89 -5.72 -22.40
N VAL A 370 2.10 -4.68 -23.21
CA VAL A 370 2.25 -4.79 -24.67
C VAL A 370 3.72 -4.56 -25.05
N ASP A 371 4.27 -5.44 -25.89
CA ASP A 371 5.63 -5.28 -26.42
C ASP A 371 5.62 -4.45 -27.71
N GLY A 372 6.55 -3.52 -27.81
CA GLY A 372 6.67 -2.62 -28.94
C GLY A 372 7.99 -1.86 -28.88
N LYS A 373 8.41 -1.29 -30.02
CA LYS A 373 9.54 -0.36 -30.07
C LYS A 373 9.09 1.09 -29.94
N ASP A 374 7.94 1.41 -30.53
CA ASP A 374 7.25 2.69 -30.46
C ASP A 374 5.78 2.40 -30.16
N LEU A 375 5.27 3.02 -29.09
CA LEU A 375 3.90 2.89 -28.62
C LEU A 375 3.22 4.27 -28.58
N THR A 376 3.70 5.23 -29.38
CA THR A 376 3.13 6.57 -29.48
C THR A 376 1.65 6.50 -29.86
N GLY A 377 0.79 7.04 -28.98
CA GLY A 377 -0.66 7.06 -29.18
C GLY A 377 -1.34 5.69 -29.08
N MET A 378 -0.63 4.65 -28.61
CA MET A 378 -1.17 3.30 -28.41
C MET A 378 -1.49 3.04 -26.94
N ASP A 379 -2.46 2.17 -26.69
CA ASP A 379 -2.66 1.56 -25.37
C ASP A 379 -1.55 0.51 -25.15
N ALA A 380 -0.69 0.74 -24.15
CA ALA A 380 0.41 -0.14 -23.83
C ALA A 380 0.01 -1.24 -22.83
N GLY A 381 -1.28 -1.36 -22.52
CA GLY A 381 -1.82 -2.34 -21.59
C GLY A 381 -1.45 -2.03 -20.14
N GLN A 382 -1.42 -0.74 -19.77
CA GLN A 382 -1.12 -0.29 -18.40
C GLN A 382 -2.02 -0.99 -17.37
N GLU A 383 -3.31 -1.12 -17.68
CA GLU A 383 -4.32 -1.78 -16.84
C GLU A 383 -4.05 -3.28 -16.61
N ASN A 384 -3.27 -3.91 -17.51
CA ASN A 384 -2.92 -5.34 -17.41
C ASN A 384 -1.45 -5.55 -17.04
N SER A 385 -0.72 -4.47 -16.75
CA SER A 385 0.71 -4.52 -16.44
C SER A 385 1.00 -5.28 -15.15
N PRO A 386 2.22 -5.81 -14.97
CA PRO A 386 2.67 -6.33 -13.68
C PRO A 386 2.47 -5.36 -12.52
N ALA A 387 2.71 -4.06 -12.75
CA ALA A 387 2.54 -3.03 -11.74
C ALA A 387 1.08 -2.89 -11.31
N GLN A 388 0.15 -2.83 -12.26
CA GLN A 388 -1.27 -2.74 -11.97
C GLN A 388 -1.78 -3.98 -11.23
N LYS A 389 -1.38 -5.17 -11.68
CA LYS A 389 -1.75 -6.43 -11.00
C LYS A 389 -1.22 -6.51 -9.56
N MET A 390 0.00 -6.03 -9.31
CA MET A 390 0.54 -5.91 -7.95
C MET A 390 -0.29 -4.92 -7.13
N ALA A 391 -0.65 -3.77 -7.70
CA ALA A 391 -1.48 -2.78 -7.03
C ALA A 391 -2.82 -3.41 -6.62
N ASP A 392 -3.55 -3.99 -7.57
CA ASP A 392 -4.85 -4.61 -7.32
C ASP A 392 -4.79 -5.76 -6.31
N CYS A 393 -3.84 -6.69 -6.48
CA CYS A 393 -3.80 -7.91 -5.67
C CYS A 393 -3.32 -7.70 -4.23
N TRP A 394 -2.42 -6.73 -4.02
CA TRP A 394 -1.86 -6.41 -2.70
C TRP A 394 -2.53 -5.20 -2.07
N ASP A 395 -3.41 -4.53 -2.82
CA ASP A 395 -4.15 -3.34 -2.42
C ASP A 395 -3.20 -2.21 -1.94
N VAL A 396 -2.17 -1.93 -2.72
CA VAL A 396 -1.12 -0.95 -2.42
C VAL A 396 -0.84 -0.05 -3.62
N SER A 397 -0.25 1.12 -3.39
CA SER A 397 0.29 1.92 -4.49
C SER A 397 1.60 1.31 -5.01
N VAL A 398 1.70 1.15 -6.33
CA VAL A 398 2.88 0.62 -7.01
C VAL A 398 3.48 1.68 -7.92
N ARG A 399 4.80 1.89 -7.83
CA ARG A 399 5.56 2.77 -8.72
C ARG A 399 6.37 1.92 -9.69
N ALA A 400 6.24 2.17 -10.99
CA ALA A 400 6.93 1.41 -12.03
C ALA A 400 7.24 2.26 -13.27
N PHE A 401 8.27 1.86 -14.02
CA PHE A 401 8.51 2.43 -15.34
C PHE A 401 7.64 1.77 -16.40
N GLU A 402 7.02 2.60 -17.24
CA GLU A 402 6.44 2.16 -18.52
C GLU A 402 7.55 1.85 -19.54
N MET A 403 8.64 2.62 -19.49
CA MET A 403 9.83 2.43 -20.33
C MET A 403 10.85 1.47 -19.70
N ARG A 404 11.93 1.17 -20.42
CA ARG A 404 13.08 0.44 -19.87
C ARG A 404 13.71 1.23 -18.74
N SER A 405 14.25 0.51 -17.77
CA SER A 405 15.04 1.10 -16.69
C SER A 405 16.46 1.36 -17.17
N ASP A 406 16.96 2.58 -16.99
CA ASP A 406 18.35 2.93 -17.26
C ASP A 406 19.21 2.82 -16.00
N TYR A 407 20.26 2.00 -16.08
CA TYR A 407 21.24 1.80 -15.03
C TYR A 407 22.60 2.44 -15.37
N SER A 408 22.73 3.13 -16.50
CA SER A 408 24.02 3.60 -17.02
C SER A 408 24.72 4.62 -16.12
N SER A 409 23.95 5.41 -15.37
CA SER A 409 24.43 6.54 -14.57
C SER A 409 24.42 6.29 -13.06
N ILE A 410 24.06 5.08 -12.62
CA ILE A 410 23.89 4.76 -11.18
C ILE A 410 25.19 4.92 -10.38
N TYR A 411 26.35 4.79 -11.03
CA TYR A 411 27.67 4.93 -10.41
C TYR A 411 28.28 6.31 -10.61
N GLY A 412 27.51 7.26 -11.15
CA GLY A 412 28.01 8.55 -11.58
C GLY A 412 28.58 8.55 -13.00
N THR A 413 28.75 9.75 -13.52
CA THR A 413 29.39 10.03 -14.78
C THR A 413 30.91 9.87 -14.65
N LYS A 414 31.61 9.69 -15.78
CA LYS A 414 33.09 9.67 -15.81
C LYS A 414 33.72 10.91 -15.15
N LYS A 415 33.07 12.07 -15.27
CA LYS A 415 33.52 13.32 -14.64
C LYS A 415 33.40 13.24 -13.12
N GLU A 416 32.26 12.76 -12.62
CA GLU A 416 32.05 12.63 -11.18
C GLU A 416 32.96 11.56 -10.56
N ILE A 417 33.21 10.44 -11.26
CA ILE A 417 34.13 9.39 -10.81
C ILE A 417 35.55 9.95 -10.68
N ARG A 418 36.05 10.64 -11.72
CA ARG A 418 37.38 11.29 -11.67
C ARG A 418 37.48 12.34 -10.57
N ALA A 419 36.41 13.08 -10.32
CA ALA A 419 36.39 14.02 -9.20
C ALA A 419 36.49 13.27 -7.86
N ALA A 420 35.72 12.19 -7.71
CA ALA A 420 35.73 11.36 -6.51
C ALA A 420 37.10 10.75 -6.21
N GLU A 421 37.84 10.30 -7.23
CA GLU A 421 39.21 9.77 -7.09
C GLU A 421 40.21 10.80 -6.51
N ASN A 422 39.90 12.10 -6.57
CA ASN A 422 40.78 13.18 -6.11
C ASN A 422 40.26 13.89 -4.84
N TYR A 423 39.28 13.32 -4.13
CA TYR A 423 38.77 13.92 -2.88
C TYR A 423 39.62 13.62 -1.66
N GLU A 424 40.62 12.74 -1.75
CA GLU A 424 41.52 12.35 -0.65
C GLU A 424 42.10 13.58 0.07
N ASP A 425 42.77 14.47 -0.67
CA ASP A 425 43.41 15.67 -0.11
C ASP A 425 42.41 16.55 0.67
N VAL A 426 41.21 16.73 0.11
CA VAL A 426 40.15 17.57 0.72
C VAL A 426 39.59 16.92 1.98
N ILE A 427 39.49 15.60 1.99
CA ILE A 427 39.01 14.82 3.14
C ILE A 427 40.05 14.88 4.25
N GLU A 428 41.31 14.55 3.94
CA GLU A 428 42.41 14.55 4.91
C GLU A 428 42.63 15.93 5.53
N GLU A 429 42.65 17.00 4.74
CA GLU A 429 42.84 18.37 5.24
C GLU A 429 41.78 18.76 6.27
N TYR A 430 40.51 18.40 6.03
CA TYR A 430 39.43 18.68 6.97
C TYR A 430 39.50 17.80 8.23
N GLU A 431 39.79 16.50 8.10
CA GLU A 431 39.90 15.58 9.23
C GLU A 431 41.07 15.93 10.16
N GLU A 432 42.22 16.31 9.59
CA GLU A 432 43.37 16.80 10.34
C GLU A 432 43.03 18.09 11.10
N SER A 433 42.36 19.03 10.42
CA SER A 433 41.89 20.28 11.03
C SER A 433 40.93 20.02 12.20
N LEU A 434 39.98 19.09 12.02
CA LEU A 434 39.00 18.72 13.05
C LEU A 434 39.66 17.99 14.23
N SER A 435 40.60 17.09 13.97
CA SER A 435 41.40 16.40 14.98
C SER A 435 42.22 17.40 15.81
N GLY A 436 42.87 18.35 15.13
CA GLY A 436 43.61 19.44 15.78
C GLY A 436 42.73 20.31 16.66
N TYR A 437 41.53 20.67 16.18
CA TYR A 437 40.52 21.39 16.96
C TYR A 437 40.08 20.61 18.20
N ASN A 438 39.73 19.32 18.07
CA ASN A 438 39.28 18.49 19.18
C ASN A 438 40.36 18.33 20.26
N LYS A 439 41.64 18.19 19.87
CA LYS A 439 42.78 18.16 20.79
C LYS A 439 42.93 19.49 21.56
N LYS A 440 42.79 20.63 20.89
CA LYS A 440 42.86 21.95 21.53
C LYS A 440 41.69 22.20 22.49
N LYS A 441 40.47 21.80 22.11
CA LYS A 441 39.26 21.88 22.93
C LYS A 441 39.36 21.02 24.20
N ALA A 442 39.94 19.83 24.09
CA ALA A 442 40.16 18.95 25.25
C ALA A 442 41.19 19.51 26.25
N ASN A 443 42.15 20.32 25.76
CA ASN A 443 43.26 20.82 26.55
C ASN A 443 43.06 22.26 27.08
N SER A 444 42.02 22.98 26.66
CA SER A 444 41.85 24.41 26.97
C SER A 444 40.36 24.81 27.03
N ASP A 445 39.95 25.55 28.07
CA ASP A 445 38.65 26.25 28.21
C ASP A 445 38.58 27.52 27.33
N VAL A 446 39.16 27.47 26.12
CA VAL A 446 39.26 28.63 25.22
C VAL A 446 38.19 28.52 24.14
N ASP A 447 37.51 29.64 23.87
CA ASP A 447 36.57 29.78 22.77
C ASP A 447 37.32 29.72 21.43
N ILE A 448 37.47 28.51 20.89
CA ILE A 448 38.08 28.24 19.58
C ILE A 448 37.00 27.88 18.57
N THR A 449 37.11 28.41 17.36
CA THR A 449 36.14 28.15 16.29
C THR A 449 36.40 26.77 15.65
N PRO A 450 35.38 25.93 15.46
CA PRO A 450 35.52 24.67 14.72
C PRO A 450 35.90 24.94 13.26
N PRO A 451 36.67 24.04 12.61
CA PRO A 451 36.98 24.17 11.19
C PRO A 451 35.70 24.13 10.37
N GLN A 452 35.68 24.91 9.28
CA GLN A 452 34.55 24.91 8.37
C GLN A 452 34.52 23.61 7.59
N LYS A 453 33.42 22.87 7.71
CA LYS A 453 33.18 21.65 6.92
C LYS A 453 33.07 22.02 5.43
N PRO A 454 33.85 21.37 4.53
CA PRO A 454 33.73 21.60 3.10
C PRO A 454 32.29 21.40 2.60
N GLU A 455 31.91 22.16 1.59
CA GLU A 455 30.60 22.01 0.97
C GLU A 455 30.46 20.61 0.36
N ASN A 456 29.35 19.93 0.63
CA ASN A 456 29.08 18.55 0.21
C ASN A 456 30.08 17.49 0.73
N TYR A 457 30.85 17.78 1.79
CA TYR A 457 31.83 16.86 2.37
C TYR A 457 31.29 15.43 2.60
N ASP A 458 30.09 15.29 3.18
CA ASP A 458 29.51 13.97 3.48
C ASP A 458 29.24 13.14 2.23
N GLU A 459 28.96 13.79 1.11
CA GLU A 459 28.79 13.11 -0.17
C GLU A 459 30.15 12.84 -0.83
N MET A 460 31.09 13.78 -0.74
CA MET A 460 32.46 13.61 -1.23
C MET A 460 33.16 12.41 -0.57
N SER A 461 33.15 12.37 0.77
CA SER A 461 33.72 11.27 1.56
C SER A 461 33.13 9.92 1.15
N LYS A 462 31.79 9.80 1.09
CA LYS A 462 31.14 8.56 0.64
C LYS A 462 31.53 8.16 -0.78
N ARG A 463 31.59 9.12 -1.71
CA ARG A 463 31.93 8.84 -3.11
C ARG A 463 33.39 8.41 -3.26
N TYR A 464 34.30 9.00 -2.49
CA TYR A 464 35.71 8.58 -2.43
C TYR A 464 35.82 7.14 -1.92
N ASP A 465 35.20 6.84 -0.77
CA ASP A 465 35.16 5.50 -0.19
C ASP A 465 34.56 4.47 -1.17
N ASP A 466 33.47 4.85 -1.85
CA ASP A 466 32.79 4.01 -2.81
C ASP A 466 33.68 3.63 -3.99
N VAL A 467 34.41 4.58 -4.58
CA VAL A 467 35.30 4.31 -5.72
C VAL A 467 36.50 3.47 -5.27
N THR A 468 37.15 3.87 -4.18
CA THR A 468 38.35 3.21 -3.66
C THR A 468 38.07 1.76 -3.25
N ALA A 469 37.02 1.53 -2.44
CA ALA A 469 36.66 0.20 -1.96
C ALA A 469 36.17 -0.70 -3.09
N ARG A 470 35.34 -0.18 -4.00
CA ARG A 470 34.81 -0.94 -5.15
C ARG A 470 35.93 -1.50 -6.03
N ASP A 471 36.92 -0.68 -6.35
CA ASP A 471 38.04 -1.09 -7.19
C ASP A 471 38.99 -2.04 -6.44
N ALA A 472 39.18 -1.85 -5.14
CA ALA A 472 39.94 -2.76 -4.30
C ALA A 472 39.26 -4.14 -4.18
N ASN A 473 37.94 -4.18 -3.99
CA ASN A 473 37.15 -5.41 -3.90
C ASN A 473 37.27 -6.25 -5.19
N ALA A 474 37.15 -5.60 -6.34
CA ALA A 474 37.34 -6.23 -7.64
C ALA A 474 38.73 -6.87 -7.79
N LYS A 475 39.79 -6.19 -7.32
CA LYS A 475 41.17 -6.71 -7.34
C LYS A 475 41.40 -7.87 -6.38
N ARG A 476 40.62 -7.97 -5.29
CA ARG A 476 40.73 -9.03 -4.25
C ARG A 476 39.90 -10.28 -4.56
N GLY A 477 39.28 -10.35 -5.74
CA GLY A 477 38.52 -11.51 -6.21
C GLY A 477 37.04 -11.50 -5.80
N ALA A 478 36.52 -10.37 -5.34
CA ALA A 478 35.08 -10.13 -5.21
C ALA A 478 34.57 -9.26 -6.37
N GLY A 479 33.27 -8.95 -6.39
CA GLY A 479 32.66 -8.00 -7.30
C GLY A 479 32.97 -6.54 -6.97
N PRO A 480 32.77 -5.62 -7.94
CA PRO A 480 32.82 -4.18 -7.72
C PRO A 480 31.58 -3.71 -6.92
N ILE A 481 31.58 -4.02 -5.63
CA ILE A 481 30.54 -3.64 -4.67
C ILE A 481 31.08 -2.45 -3.87
N ALA A 482 30.31 -1.37 -3.84
CA ALA A 482 30.63 -0.16 -3.10
C ALA A 482 29.96 -0.18 -1.71
N PRO A 483 30.65 0.23 -0.62
CA PRO A 483 30.12 0.22 0.74
C PRO A 483 28.82 1.02 0.90
N ASN A 484 28.71 2.17 0.23
CA ASN A 484 27.50 2.99 0.30
C ASN A 484 26.54 2.76 -0.89
N GLY A 485 26.84 1.77 -1.73
CA GLY A 485 26.05 1.40 -2.90
C GLY A 485 26.15 2.36 -4.09
N ALA A 486 25.09 2.40 -4.89
CA ALA A 486 24.98 3.29 -6.04
C ALA A 486 24.84 4.77 -5.62
N TRP A 487 25.27 5.67 -6.49
CA TRP A 487 25.15 7.11 -6.32
C TRP A 487 23.78 7.64 -6.73
N ARG A 488 23.07 6.93 -7.60
CA ARG A 488 21.72 7.27 -8.06
C ARG A 488 20.88 5.99 -8.20
N MET A 489 19.55 6.13 -8.04
CA MET A 489 18.62 5.06 -8.41
C MET A 489 18.45 5.02 -9.94
N PRO A 490 17.99 3.90 -10.52
CA PRO A 490 17.81 3.78 -11.96
C PRO A 490 16.86 4.84 -12.51
N GLY A 491 17.18 5.35 -13.70
CA GLY A 491 16.37 6.31 -14.44
C GLY A 491 15.46 5.65 -15.46
N THR A 492 14.80 6.49 -16.26
CA THR A 492 14.06 6.06 -17.45
C THR A 492 15.02 5.96 -18.63
N GLY A 493 14.98 4.84 -19.35
CA GLY A 493 15.69 4.68 -20.61
C GLY A 493 14.81 5.01 -21.82
N ASP A 494 15.39 4.94 -23.02
CA ASP A 494 14.80 5.56 -24.22
C ASP A 494 13.76 4.71 -24.97
N SER A 495 13.38 3.53 -24.46
CA SER A 495 12.43 2.65 -25.17
C SER A 495 11.46 1.90 -24.25
N PRO A 496 10.26 1.55 -24.74
CA PRO A 496 9.69 1.97 -26.04
C PRO A 496 9.42 3.47 -26.10
N GLU A 497 9.48 4.03 -27.30
CA GLU A 497 9.13 5.43 -27.57
C GLU A 497 7.63 5.66 -27.33
N GLY A 498 7.25 6.91 -27.03
CA GLY A 498 5.85 7.32 -26.90
C GLY A 498 5.19 7.05 -25.55
N LEU A 499 5.93 6.52 -24.56
CA LEU A 499 5.46 6.29 -23.20
C LEU A 499 5.95 7.34 -22.21
N LYS A 500 5.44 7.31 -20.98
CA LYS A 500 5.76 8.31 -19.96
C LYS A 500 7.14 8.08 -19.35
N GLU A 501 7.89 9.16 -19.23
CA GLU A 501 9.14 9.19 -18.47
C GLU A 501 8.88 9.24 -16.95
N GLY A 502 9.84 8.72 -16.18
CA GLY A 502 9.76 8.64 -14.73
C GLY A 502 8.88 7.48 -14.24
N LEU A 503 8.94 7.26 -12.92
CA LEU A 503 8.10 6.26 -12.27
C LEU A 503 6.63 6.69 -12.32
N GLN A 504 5.79 5.89 -12.97
CA GLN A 504 4.35 6.06 -12.97
C GLN A 504 3.76 5.39 -11.74
N THR A 505 2.66 5.95 -11.22
CA THR A 505 1.95 5.40 -10.05
C THR A 505 0.71 4.64 -10.51
N TYR A 506 0.61 3.40 -10.07
CA TYR A 506 -0.50 2.48 -10.27
C TYR A 506 -1.20 2.28 -8.92
N GLN A 507 -2.51 2.43 -8.90
CA GLN A 507 -3.34 2.25 -7.71
C GLN A 507 -4.35 1.14 -7.96
N PRO A 508 -4.85 0.47 -6.91
CA PRO A 508 -5.90 -0.52 -7.07
C PRO A 508 -7.10 0.07 -7.81
N GLY A 509 -7.60 -0.60 -8.85
CA GLY A 509 -8.65 -0.07 -9.72
C GLY A 509 -10.00 0.19 -9.02
N GLU A 510 -10.21 -0.44 -7.86
CA GLU A 510 -11.39 -0.20 -7.01
C GLU A 510 -11.25 1.02 -6.10
N TRP A 511 -10.08 1.67 -6.03
CA TRP A 511 -9.94 2.92 -5.29
C TRP A 511 -10.63 4.04 -6.07
N THR A 512 -11.68 4.61 -5.47
CA THR A 512 -12.56 5.62 -6.09
C THR A 512 -12.43 7.01 -5.47
N LEU A 513 -11.55 7.16 -4.46
CA LEU A 513 -11.37 8.38 -3.66
C LEU A 513 -9.93 8.91 -3.66
#